data_AF-A0AAV0QG94-F1
#
_entry.id   AF-A0AAV0QG94-F1
#
_cell.length_a   1.000
_cell.length_b   1.000
_cell.length_c   1.000
_cell.angle_alpha   90.00
_cell.angle_beta   90.00
_cell.angle_gamma   90.00
#
_symmetry.space_group_name_H-M   'P 1'
#
loop_
_entity.id
_entity.type
_entity.pdbx_description
1 polymer ?
#
loop_
_entity_poly.entity_id
_entity_poly.type
_entity_poly.pdbx_seq_one_letter_code
_entity_poly.pdbx_strand_id
1 'polypeptide(L)'
;MSRSLSVVVATVVAAMLPFFGDINALIGAFGFIPLDFILPVVFYNLTFKPSKRSLVFWLNSTIAVVFSAVGAIAAVAAVRQMSLDAKTYRLFANV
;
A
#
# COMPACT_ATOMS: atom_id res chain seq x y z
N MET A 1 -12.78 -29.13 -2.88
CA MET A 1 -13.29 -28.68 -1.56
C MET A 1 -12.26 -27.93 -0.73
N SER A 2 -11.02 -28.42 -0.57
CA SER A 2 -9.97 -27.74 0.23
C SER A 2 -9.77 -26.25 -0.11
N ARG A 3 -9.65 -25.87 -1.40
CA ARG A 3 -9.47 -24.46 -1.82
C ARG A 3 -10.63 -23.53 -1.39
N SER A 4 -11.87 -23.99 -1.55
CA SER A 4 -13.06 -23.20 -1.18
C SER A 4 -13.17 -23.04 0.33
N LEU A 5 -12.86 -24.09 1.09
CA LEU A 5 -12.86 -24.03 2.56
C LEU A 5 -11.80 -23.04 3.07
N SER A 6 -10.59 -23.06 2.50
CA SER A 6 -9.54 -22.08 2.83
C SER A 6 -9.98 -20.64 2.58
N VAL A 7 -10.65 -20.37 1.45
CA VAL A 7 -11.17 -19.03 1.13
C VAL A 7 -12.25 -18.62 2.13
N VAL A 8 -13.21 -19.49 2.45
CA VAL A 8 -14.27 -19.18 3.43
C VAL A 8 -13.66 -18.84 4.80
N VAL A 9 -12.71 -19.65 5.28
CA VAL A 9 -12.03 -19.39 6.56
C VAL A 9 -11.25 -18.07 6.52
N ALA A 10 -10.49 -17.81 5.46
CA ALA A 10 -9.73 -16.57 5.32
C ALA A 10 -10.63 -15.33 5.27
N THR A 11 -11.75 -15.39 4.53
CA THR A 11 -12.72 -14.29 4.43
C THR A 11 -13.42 -14.03 5.75
N VAL A 12 -13.78 -15.08 6.50
CA VAL A 12 -14.38 -14.92 7.84
C VAL A 12 -13.39 -14.27 8.81
N VAL A 13 -12.14 -14.73 8.83
CA VAL A 13 -11.08 -14.12 9.66
C VAL A 13 -10.85 -12.66 9.26
N ALA A 14 -10.79 -12.36 7.96
CA ALA A 14 -10.64 -11.00 7.46
C ALA A 14 -11.81 -10.09 7.88
N ALA A 15 -13.05 -10.57 7.80
CA ALA A 15 -14.23 -9.82 8.21
C ALA A 15 -14.31 -9.57 9.73
N MET A 16 -13.68 -10.43 10.54
CA MET A 16 -13.62 -10.26 12.00
C MET A 16 -12.54 -9.26 12.45
N LEU A 17 -11.56 -8.95 11.60
CA LEU A 17 -10.51 -7.99 11.93
C LEU A 17 -10.99 -6.57 11.62
N PRO A 18 -11.12 -5.68 12.62
CA PRO A 18 -11.63 -4.33 12.39
C PRO A 18 -10.69 -3.50 11.50
N PHE A 19 -9.42 -3.90 11.43
CA PHE A 19 -8.33 -3.21 10.73
C PHE A 19 -7.94 -3.88 9.39
N PHE A 20 -8.77 -4.77 8.82
CA PHE A 20 -8.42 -5.41 7.55
C PHE A 20 -8.21 -4.39 6.42
N GLY A 21 -9.00 -3.31 6.42
CA GLY A 21 -8.81 -2.17 5.50
C GLY A 21 -7.45 -1.51 5.65
N ASP A 22 -6.99 -1.30 6.89
CA ASP A 22 -5.68 -0.70 7.17
C ASP A 22 -4.52 -1.62 6.79
N ILE A 23 -4.66 -2.93 6.99
CA ILE A 23 -3.68 -3.93 6.51
C ILE A 23 -3.56 -3.83 4.99
N ASN A 24 -4.68 -3.75 4.27
CA ASN A 24 -4.66 -3.62 2.82
C ASN A 24 -4.03 -2.28 2.39
N ALA A 25 -4.31 -1.20 3.12
CA ALA A 25 -3.67 0.10 2.87
C ALA A 25 -2.15 0.04 3.09
N LEU A 26 -1.69 -0.70 4.10
CA LEU A 26 -0.26 -0.93 4.36
C LEU A 26 0.40 -1.73 3.22
N ILE A 27 -0.26 -2.79 2.75
CA ILE A 27 0.19 -3.57 1.58
C ILE A 27 0.24 -2.67 0.33
N GLY A 28 -0.76 -1.80 0.15
CA GLY A 28 -0.76 -0.70 -0.82
C GLY A 28 0.49 0.16 -0.78
N ALA A 29 0.81 0.67 0.40
CA ALA A 29 1.90 1.60 0.61
C ALA A 29 3.28 0.98 0.34
N PHE A 30 3.50 -0.28 0.74
CA PHE A 30 4.80 -0.95 0.58
C PHE A 30 4.95 -1.77 -0.70
N GLY A 31 3.86 -2.35 -1.20
CA GLY A 31 3.86 -3.20 -2.38
C GLY A 31 3.52 -2.41 -3.64
N PHE A 32 2.25 -2.03 -3.76
CA PHE A 32 1.71 -1.47 -4.99
C PHE A 32 2.33 -0.11 -5.36
N ILE A 33 2.47 0.81 -4.40
CA ILE A 33 3.01 2.15 -4.71
C ILE A 33 4.44 2.07 -5.26
N PRO A 34 5.39 1.36 -4.62
CA PRO A 34 6.73 1.21 -5.17
C PRO A 34 6.77 0.43 -6.48
N LEU A 35 6.07 -0.71 -6.56
CA LEU A 35 6.12 -1.60 -7.72
C LEU A 35 5.49 -0.98 -8.96
N ASP A 36 4.37 -0.28 -8.82
CA ASP A 36 3.58 0.19 -9.97
C ASP A 36 3.96 1.62 -10.40
N PHE A 37 4.39 2.49 -9.47
CA PHE A 37 4.63 3.91 -9.77
C PHE A 37 6.10 4.32 -9.67
N ILE A 38 6.84 3.85 -8.66
CA ILE A 38 8.20 4.33 -8.39
C ILE A 38 9.23 3.56 -9.22
N LEU A 39 9.22 2.22 -9.15
CA LEU A 39 10.23 1.40 -9.81
C LEU A 39 10.23 1.54 -11.34
N PRO A 40 9.09 1.57 -12.05
CA PRO A 40 9.10 1.68 -13.50
C PRO A 40 9.78 2.95 -13.99
N VAL A 41 9.49 4.10 -13.36
CA VAL A 41 10.09 5.40 -13.76
C VAL A 41 11.56 5.51 -13.36
N VAL A 42 11.95 4.93 -12.23
CA VAL A 42 13.35 4.84 -11.80
C VAL A 42 14.14 3.96 -12.76
N PHE A 43 13.64 2.76 -13.08
CA PHE A 43 14.26 1.84 -14.03
C PHE A 43 14.33 2.42 -15.43
N TYR A 44 13.29 3.14 -15.87
CA TYR A 44 13.35 3.88 -17.14
C TYR A 44 14.53 4.86 -17.15
N ASN A 45 14.67 5.68 -16.12
CA ASN A 45 15.74 6.66 -16.03
C ASN A 45 17.14 6.01 -15.95
N LEU A 46 17.26 4.85 -15.29
CA LEU A 46 18.53 4.11 -15.18
C LEU A 46 18.92 3.42 -16.49
N THR A 47 17.96 2.82 -17.20
CA THR A 47 18.19 2.08 -18.44
C THR A 47 18.43 3.00 -19.62
N PHE A 48 17.55 3.97 -19.85
CA PHE A 48 17.58 4.83 -21.03
C PHE A 48 18.42 6.10 -20.84
N LYS A 49 18.72 6.45 -19.58
CA LYS A 49 19.53 7.63 -19.22
C LYS A 49 19.14 8.89 -20.03
N PRO A 50 17.85 9.28 -20.01
CA PRO A 50 17.40 10.45 -20.75
C PRO A 50 18.17 11.69 -20.29
N SER A 51 18.38 12.64 -21.21
CA SER A 51 19.05 13.90 -20.89
C SER A 51 18.35 14.59 -19.71
N LYS A 52 19.13 15.17 -18.78
CA LYS A 52 18.60 15.91 -17.62
C LYS A 52 17.77 17.15 -17.99
N ARG A 53 17.85 17.60 -19.25
CA ARG A 53 17.01 18.67 -19.80
C ARG A 53 15.70 18.16 -20.43
N SER A 54 15.56 16.85 -20.60
CA SER A 54 14.38 16.24 -21.18
C SER A 54 13.18 16.35 -20.24
N LEU A 55 12.01 16.68 -20.79
CA LEU A 55 10.74 16.63 -20.06
C LEU A 55 10.47 15.24 -19.47
N VAL A 56 10.90 14.18 -20.15
CA VAL A 56 10.72 12.80 -19.68
C VAL A 56 11.48 12.55 -18.37
N PHE A 57 12.71 13.07 -18.26
CA PHE A 57 13.50 12.92 -17.03
C PHE A 57 12.85 13.61 -15.84
N TRP A 58 12.35 14.84 -16.05
CA TRP A 58 11.63 15.59 -15.02
C TRP A 58 10.33 14.93 -14.63
N LEU A 59 9.50 14.51 -15.59
CA LEU A 59 8.25 13.81 -15.33
C LEU A 59 8.48 12.54 -14.51
N ASN A 60 9.42 11.68 -14.93
CA ASN A 60 9.76 10.46 -14.21
C ASN A 60 10.28 10.74 -12.80
N SER A 61 11.10 11.79 -12.64
CA SER A 61 11.61 12.19 -11.33
C SER A 61 10.50 12.72 -10.41
N THR A 62 9.56 13.51 -10.96
CA THR A 62 8.40 14.00 -10.21
C THR A 62 7.50 12.84 -9.77
N ILE A 63 7.22 11.88 -10.66
CA ILE A 63 6.44 10.68 -10.30
C ILE A 63 7.13 9.93 -9.16
N ALA A 64 8.44 9.66 -9.28
CA ALA A 64 9.18 8.96 -8.24
C ALA A 64 9.10 9.69 -6.88
N VAL A 65 9.29 11.00 -6.85
CA VAL A 65 9.27 11.79 -5.61
C VAL A 65 7.87 11.85 -5.00
N VAL A 66 6.84 12.16 -5.81
CA VAL A 66 5.46 12.30 -5.33
C VAL A 66 4.95 10.98 -4.78
N PHE A 67 5.10 9.88 -5.53
CA PHE A 67 4.62 8.58 -5.07
C PHE A 67 5.43 8.02 -3.90
N SER A 68 6.72 8.37 -3.77
CA SER A 68 7.49 8.05 -2.55
C SER A 68 6.92 8.76 -1.33
N ALA A 69 6.61 10.05 -1.45
CA ALA A 69 6.00 10.82 -0.36
C ALA A 69 4.60 10.28 0.00
N VAL A 70 3.76 10.00 -1.01
CA VAL A 70 2.44 9.41 -0.82
C VAL A 70 2.55 8.03 -0.17
N GLY A 71 3.49 7.18 -0.60
CA GLY A 71 3.73 5.86 0.01
C GLY A 71 4.13 5.96 1.48
N ALA A 72 5.03 6.89 1.83
CA ALA A 72 5.42 7.11 3.22
C ALA A 72 4.24 7.61 4.08
N ILE A 73 3.47 8.58 3.58
CA ILE A 73 2.28 9.09 4.27
C ILE A 73 1.23 7.98 4.43
N ALA A 74 0.98 7.20 3.39
CA ALA A 74 0.04 6.08 3.41
C ALA A 74 0.45 5.00 4.41
N ALA A 75 1.74 4.66 4.49
CA ALA A 75 2.24 3.70 5.47
C ALA A 75 2.04 4.20 6.91
N VAL A 76 2.38 5.45 7.20
CA VAL A 76 2.18 6.06 8.54
C VAL A 76 0.70 6.14 8.88
N ALA A 77 -0.14 6.56 7.93
CA ALA A 77 -1.59 6.65 8.11
C ALA A 77 -2.20 5.27 8.40
N ALA A 78 -1.85 4.24 7.62
CA ALA A 78 -2.33 2.88 7.82
C ALA A 78 -1.93 2.33 9.19
N VAL A 79 -0.66 2.50 9.61
CA VAL A 79 -0.21 2.07 10.94
C VAL A 79 -0.94 2.81 12.06
N ARG A 80 -1.18 4.13 11.88
CA ARG A 80 -1.92 4.93 12.85
C ARG A 80 -3.38 4.48 12.98
N GLN A 81 -4.09 4.29 11.87
CA GLN A 81 -5.48 3.84 11.89
C GLN A 81 -5.58 2.43 12.49
N MET A 82 -4.68 1.52 12.07
CA MET A 82 -4.61 0.17 12.63
C MET A 82 -4.40 0.18 14.15
N SER A 83 -3.59 1.11 14.67
CA SER A 83 -3.37 1.26 16.11
C SER A 83 -4.60 1.81 16.84
N LEU A 84 -5.35 2.74 16.24
CA LEU A 84 -6.57 3.30 16.81
C LEU A 84 -7.72 2.29 16.81
N ASP A 85 -7.87 1.56 15.71
CA ASP A 85 -8.89 0.53 15.56
C ASP A 85 -8.61 -0.65 16.48
N ALA A 86 -7.34 -1.04 16.63
CA ALA A 86 -6.94 -2.06 17.61
C ALA A 86 -7.23 -1.67 19.07
N LYS A 87 -7.14 -0.37 19.42
CA LYS A 87 -7.45 0.13 20.77
C LYS A 87 -8.94 0.21 21.07
N THR A 88 -9.74 0.48 20.03
CA THR A 88 -11.21 0.55 20.13
C THR A 88 -11.85 -0.83 19.92
N TYR A 89 -11.05 -1.82 19.53
CA TYR A 89 -11.52 -3.17 19.28
C TYR A 89 -12.03 -3.82 20.55
N ARG A 90 -13.35 -3.99 20.60
CA ARG A 90 -14.01 -4.99 21.44
C ARG A 90 -14.43 -6.12 20.52
N LEU A 91 -14.06 -7.36 20.87
CA LEU A 91 -14.40 -8.59 20.13
C LEU A 91 -15.92 -8.72 19.88
N PHE A 92 -16.72 -7.99 20.66
CA PHE A 92 -18.15 -7.74 20.48
C PHE A 92 -18.45 -6.28 20.87
N ALA A 93 -18.71 -5.41 19.89
CA ALA A 93 -19.45 -4.18 20.17
C ALA A 93 -20.94 -4.56 20.20
N ASN A 94 -21.46 -4.77 21.41
CA ASN A 94 -22.84 -5.18 21.73
C ASN A 94 -23.08 -6.71 21.89
N VAL A 95 -22.43 -7.29 22.91
CA VAL A 95 -23.11 -7.74 24.15
C VAL A 95 -22.34 -7.23 25.37
#